data_AF-A0A1U7LRG4-F1
#
_entry.id   AF-A0A1U7LRG4-F1
#
_cell.length_a   1.000
_cell.length_b   1.000
_cell.length_c   1.000
_cell.angle_alpha   90.00
_cell.angle_beta   90.00
_cell.angle_gamma   90.00
#
_symmetry.space_group_name_H-M   'P 1'
#
loop_
_entity.id
_entity.type
_entity.pdbx_description
1 polymer ?
#
loop_
_entity_poly.entity_id
_entity_poly.type
_entity_poly.pdbx_seq_one_letter_code
_entity_poly.pdbx_strand_id
1 'polypeptide(L)'
;MLTALPSVWDQFFIFHAENTSSTTDKPSPILYNQSVILQCKRTGNVSPAMIIRKVSNESKHFDEPVTSLQKIALELKEGGLLSCMSNNVGVRGRKSPCLSPVPLIPTQNLEFAISTNMTIMAEVPETAVWTIVATIERKYTLYIPPATIIAEPLDMPYVTDITFTDGYFTVHGDYLEKVSVWLGDEALQYETLDFGSRVQCVYPPSTIARPLLLVRSDGILLQTGRRL
;
A
#
# COMPACT_ATOMS: atom_id res chain seq x y z
N MET A 1 -17.30 -7.52 2.32
CA MET A 1 -17.24 -7.88 3.76
C MET A 1 -15.77 -8.07 4.12
N LEU A 2 -15.30 -7.47 5.23
CA LEU A 2 -13.94 -7.67 5.72
C LEU A 2 -13.88 -8.99 6.51
N THR A 3 -12.76 -9.72 6.40
CA THR A 3 -12.56 -11.03 7.05
C THR A 3 -11.11 -11.11 7.48
N ALA A 4 -10.84 -11.71 8.64
CA ALA A 4 -9.51 -11.88 9.18
C ALA A 4 -9.10 -13.34 9.00
N LEU A 5 -8.10 -13.59 8.14
CA LEU A 5 -7.66 -14.92 7.79
C LEU A 5 -6.27 -15.18 8.38
N PRO A 6 -5.99 -16.37 8.95
CA PRO A 6 -4.75 -16.64 9.67
C PRO A 6 -3.49 -16.75 8.78
N SER A 7 -3.64 -16.89 7.47
CA SER A 7 -2.50 -17.13 6.55
C SER A 7 -2.52 -16.29 5.28
N VAL A 8 -3.48 -15.36 5.18
CA VAL A 8 -3.64 -14.49 4.01
C VAL A 8 -3.95 -13.09 4.51
N TRP A 9 -3.34 -12.10 3.87
CA TRP A 9 -3.60 -10.69 4.10
C TRP A 9 -3.83 -10.00 2.76
N ASP A 10 -4.67 -8.98 2.76
CA ASP A 10 -4.88 -8.11 1.61
C ASP A 10 -4.20 -6.76 1.84
N GLN A 11 -3.75 -6.12 0.76
CA GLN A 11 -3.29 -4.73 0.77
C GLN A 11 -4.50 -3.80 0.75
N PHE A 12 -4.46 -2.75 1.57
CA PHE A 12 -5.47 -1.70 1.62
C PHE A 12 -4.83 -0.34 1.39
N PHE A 13 -5.43 0.48 0.53
CA PHE A 13 -5.18 1.91 0.53
C PHE A 13 -5.93 2.54 1.71
N ILE A 14 -5.30 3.53 2.35
CA ILE A 14 -5.88 4.30 3.44
C ILE A 14 -6.06 5.73 2.93
N PHE A 15 -7.30 6.19 2.87
CA PHE A 15 -7.62 7.55 2.46
C PHE A 15 -8.27 8.31 3.61
N HIS A 16 -8.10 9.63 3.63
CA HIS A 16 -8.96 10.50 4.43
C HIS A 16 -10.42 10.34 3.97
N ALA A 17 -11.34 10.18 4.91
CA ALA A 17 -12.76 9.99 4.61
C ALA A 17 -13.48 11.32 4.31
N GLU A 18 -12.91 12.45 4.72
CA GLU A 18 -13.47 13.78 4.48
C GLU A 18 -12.79 14.43 3.28
N ASN A 19 -13.58 14.83 2.29
CA ASN A 19 -13.12 15.71 1.22
C ASN A 19 -12.91 17.11 1.80
N THR A 20 -11.79 17.36 2.48
CA THR A 20 -11.36 18.74 2.66
C THR A 20 -10.96 19.23 1.28
N SER A 21 -11.73 20.16 0.73
CA SER A 21 -11.47 20.88 -0.52
C SER A 21 -10.24 21.80 -0.38
N SER A 22 -9.12 21.28 0.13
CA SER A 22 -7.84 21.93 0.10
C SER A 22 -7.29 21.72 -1.31
N THR A 23 -7.30 22.80 -2.08
CA THR A 23 -6.76 22.99 -3.44
C THR A 23 -5.24 22.73 -3.58
N THR A 24 -4.65 21.97 -2.67
CA THR A 24 -3.26 21.55 -2.70
C THR A 24 -3.22 20.04 -2.92
N ASP A 25 -2.89 19.62 -4.14
CA ASP A 25 -2.72 18.22 -4.60
C ASP A 25 -1.60 17.43 -3.87
N LYS A 26 -1.15 17.90 -2.69
CA LYS A 26 -0.09 17.24 -1.93
C LYS A 26 -0.69 16.23 -0.97
N PRO A 27 -0.27 14.95 -1.01
CA PRO A 27 -0.70 13.96 -0.03
C PRO A 27 -0.23 14.38 1.37
N SER A 28 -1.16 14.39 2.33
CA SER A 28 -0.88 14.60 3.76
C SER A 28 -0.72 13.27 4.50
N PRO A 29 0.08 13.21 5.57
CA PRO A 29 0.15 12.03 6.42
C PRO A 29 -1.18 11.81 7.15
N ILE A 30 -1.51 10.55 7.39
CA ILE A 30 -2.63 10.16 8.26
C ILE A 30 -2.23 10.43 9.71
N LEU A 31 -3.02 11.23 10.43
CA LEU A 31 -2.86 11.49 11.85
C LEU A 31 -3.87 10.67 12.66
N TYR A 32 -3.54 10.40 13.92
CA TYR A 32 -4.51 9.84 14.87
C TYR A 32 -5.74 10.76 15.01
N ASN A 33 -6.87 10.16 15.35
CA ASN A 33 -8.19 10.79 15.50
C ASN A 33 -8.80 11.35 14.19
N GLN A 34 -8.18 11.08 13.03
CA GLN A 34 -8.76 11.44 11.74
C GLN A 34 -9.71 10.35 11.22
N SER A 35 -10.70 10.79 10.44
CA SER A 35 -11.60 9.86 9.74
C SER A 35 -10.94 9.32 8.47
N VAL A 36 -10.90 8.00 8.35
CA VAL A 36 -10.28 7.25 7.25
C VAL A 36 -11.23 6.21 6.66
N ILE A 37 -10.97 5.83 5.41
CA ILE A 37 -11.56 4.66 4.75
C ILE A 37 -10.46 3.72 4.29
N LEU A 38 -10.75 2.42 4.30
CA LEU A 38 -9.88 1.38 3.78
C LEU A 38 -10.44 0.89 2.45
N GLN A 39 -9.63 0.92 1.39
CA GLN A 39 -9.99 0.32 0.10
C GLN A 39 -9.09 -0.87 -0.20
N CYS A 40 -9.68 -2.05 -0.36
CA CYS A 40 -8.94 -3.26 -0.74
C CYS A 40 -8.35 -3.08 -2.14
N LYS A 41 -7.03 -3.16 -2.27
CA LYS A 41 -6.33 -3.02 -3.56
C LYS A 41 -6.74 -4.11 -4.56
N ARG A 42 -6.99 -5.33 -4.08
CA ARG A 42 -7.35 -6.49 -4.92
C ARG A 42 -8.78 -6.46 -5.42
N THR A 43 -9.74 -6.09 -4.57
CA THR A 43 -11.18 -6.20 -4.88
C THR A 43 -11.86 -4.86 -5.15
N GLY A 44 -11.22 -3.74 -4.81
CA GLY A 44 -11.82 -2.40 -4.89
C GLY A 44 -12.84 -2.11 -3.79
N ASN A 45 -13.21 -3.09 -2.95
CA ASN A 45 -14.17 -2.92 -1.87
C ASN A 45 -13.70 -1.87 -0.86
N VAL A 46 -14.62 -0.99 -0.44
CA VAL A 46 -14.36 0.13 0.47
C VAL A 46 -15.06 -0.14 1.81
N SER A 47 -14.37 0.12 2.92
CA SER A 47 -14.95 0.08 4.26
C SER A 47 -15.86 1.29 4.53
N PRO A 48 -16.76 1.21 5.53
CA PRO A 48 -17.32 2.43 6.12
C PRO A 48 -16.21 3.38 6.61
N ALA A 49 -16.55 4.66 6.77
CA ALA A 49 -15.66 5.64 7.39
C ALA A 49 -15.44 5.30 8.87
N MET A 50 -14.18 5.29 9.29
CA MET A 50 -13.75 4.96 10.64
C MET A 50 -12.80 6.04 11.17
N ILE A 51 -12.68 6.16 12.48
CA ILE A 51 -11.69 7.02 13.12
C ILE A 51 -10.52 6.14 13.55
N ILE A 52 -9.30 6.49 13.12
CA ILE A 52 -8.08 5.77 13.54
C ILE A 52 -7.64 6.26 14.92
N ARG A 53 -7.54 5.34 15.88
CA ARG A 53 -7.21 5.66 17.28
C ARG A 53 -5.90 4.99 17.67
N LYS A 54 -5.06 5.69 18.44
CA LYS A 54 -3.83 5.14 19.03
C LYS A 54 -4.20 4.23 20.19
N VAL A 55 -3.62 3.03 20.23
CA VAL A 55 -3.73 2.12 21.39
C VAL A 55 -2.39 2.19 22.14
N SER A 56 -2.38 2.92 23.25
CA SER A 56 -1.20 3.09 24.11
C SER A 56 -1.63 3.25 25.57
N ASN A 57 -0.75 2.84 26.49
CA ASN A 57 -0.90 3.09 27.91
C ASN A 57 -0.52 4.53 28.29
N GLU A 58 0.03 5.30 27.35
CA GLU A 58 0.53 6.65 27.57
C GLU A 58 -0.52 7.71 27.16
N SER A 59 -0.70 8.72 28.03
CA SER A 59 -1.84 9.62 28.03
C SER A 59 -1.68 10.89 27.19
N LYS A 60 -0.61 11.02 26.41
CA LYS A 60 -0.28 12.29 25.75
C LYS A 60 0.30 12.00 24.38
N HIS A 61 -0.49 12.22 23.32
CA HIS A 61 -0.07 12.80 22.04
C HIS A 61 -1.29 12.80 21.11
N PHE A 62 -1.99 13.94 21.13
CA PHE A 62 -3.02 14.27 20.16
C PHE A 62 -2.31 14.71 18.87
N ASP A 63 -2.86 14.34 17.71
CA ASP A 63 -2.40 14.77 16.38
C ASP A 63 -1.00 14.28 15.94
N GLU A 64 -0.53 13.15 16.47
CA GLU A 64 0.69 12.49 15.97
C GLU A 64 0.40 11.73 14.66
N PRO A 65 1.36 11.70 13.70
CA PRO A 65 1.24 10.85 12.51
C PRO A 65 1.22 9.36 12.88
N VAL A 66 0.42 8.61 12.14
CA VAL A 66 0.40 7.15 12.23
C VAL A 66 1.65 6.60 11.56
N THR A 67 2.44 5.83 12.29
CA THR A 67 3.67 5.21 11.77
C THR A 67 3.56 3.69 11.72
N SER A 68 4.46 3.05 10.97
CA SER A 68 4.44 1.59 10.78
C SER A 68 4.70 0.84 12.09
N LEU A 69 4.14 -0.36 12.21
CA LEU A 69 4.22 -1.26 13.36
C LEU A 69 3.57 -0.73 14.65
N GLN A 70 2.79 0.35 14.59
CA GLN A 70 2.03 0.85 15.73
C GLN A 70 0.72 0.06 15.92
N LYS A 71 0.30 -0.04 17.20
CA LYS A 71 -0.99 -0.60 17.58
C LYS A 71 -2.07 0.47 17.47
N ILE A 72 -3.14 0.15 16.74
CA ILE A 72 -4.26 1.03 16.48
C ILE A 72 -5.59 0.33 16.79
N ALA A 73 -6.63 1.13 16.95
CA ALA A 73 -8.02 0.69 16.90
C ALA A 73 -8.77 1.51 15.84
N LEU A 74 -9.78 0.91 15.21
CA LEU A 74 -10.61 1.56 14.20
C LEU A 74 -12.03 1.69 14.74
N GLU A 75 -12.46 2.91 15.00
CA GLU A 75 -13.77 3.23 15.55
C GLU A 75 -14.76 3.57 14.43
N LEU A 76 -15.95 3.00 14.41
CA LEU A 76 -16.95 3.36 13.41
C LEU A 76 -17.70 4.64 13.82
N LYS A 77 -18.08 5.47 12.83
CA LYS A 77 -18.88 6.69 13.10
C LYS A 77 -20.20 6.42 13.84
N GLU A 78 -20.79 5.24 13.63
CA GLU A 78 -22.02 4.80 14.30
C GLU A 78 -21.79 4.26 15.73
N GLY A 79 -20.54 4.29 16.21
CA GLY A 79 -20.11 3.73 17.49
C GLY A 79 -19.62 2.28 17.39
N GLY A 80 -18.75 1.91 18.33
CA GLY A 80 -18.10 0.60 18.39
C GLY A 80 -16.77 0.53 17.62
N LEU A 81 -16.05 -0.56 17.86
CA LEU A 81 -14.73 -0.80 17.28
C LEU A 81 -14.78 -1.94 16.26
N LEU A 82 -13.98 -1.81 15.20
CA LEU A 82 -13.72 -2.88 14.26
C LEU A 82 -12.96 -3.99 14.97
N SER A 83 -13.58 -5.15 15.08
CA SER A 83 -13.05 -6.28 15.83
C SER A 83 -13.08 -7.56 15.02
N CYS A 84 -12.03 -8.37 15.17
CA CYS A 84 -11.96 -9.73 14.68
C CYS A 84 -12.49 -10.71 15.74
N MET A 85 -13.56 -11.44 15.43
CA MET A 85 -14.01 -12.57 16.23
C MET A 85 -14.12 -13.80 15.31
N SER A 86 -13.42 -14.89 15.67
CA SER A 86 -13.50 -16.19 14.97
C SER A 86 -13.42 -16.08 13.43
N ASN A 87 -12.40 -15.38 12.94
CA ASN A 87 -12.10 -15.09 11.53
C ASN A 87 -13.03 -14.09 10.84
N ASN A 88 -14.15 -13.68 11.46
CA ASN A 88 -14.99 -12.63 10.91
C ASN A 88 -14.60 -11.27 11.47
N VAL A 89 -14.53 -10.27 10.59
CA VAL A 89 -14.39 -8.88 11.04
C VAL A 89 -15.79 -8.29 11.15
N GLY A 90 -16.11 -7.80 12.35
CA GLY A 90 -17.40 -7.21 12.69
C GLY A 90 -17.24 -5.98 13.57
N VAL A 91 -18.37 -5.47 14.05
CA VAL A 91 -18.42 -4.32 14.97
C VAL A 91 -18.69 -4.82 16.38
N ARG A 92 -17.81 -4.51 17.34
CA ARG A 92 -18.07 -4.76 18.77
C ARG A 92 -18.45 -3.44 19.45
N GLY A 93 -19.61 -3.42 20.12
CA GLY A 93 -20.11 -2.25 20.85
C GLY A 93 -21.47 -1.70 20.39
N ARG A 94 -22.09 -2.25 19.33
CA ARG A 94 -23.48 -1.93 19.00
C ARG A 94 -24.42 -2.70 19.94
N LYS A 95 -25.38 -2.01 20.56
CA LYS A 95 -26.54 -2.66 21.20
C LYS A 95 -27.34 -3.39 20.12
N SER A 96 -27.05 -4.66 19.86
CA SER A 96 -27.97 -5.55 19.13
C SER A 96 -27.91 -6.96 19.72
N PRO A 97 -29.05 -7.67 19.75
CA PRO A 97 -29.33 -8.80 20.61
C PRO A 97 -28.69 -10.07 20.04
N CYS A 98 -28.57 -11.10 20.88
CA CYS A 98 -28.05 -12.44 20.57
C CYS A 98 -26.51 -12.56 20.69
N LEU A 99 -26.03 -12.78 21.91
CA LEU A 99 -25.70 -14.13 22.43
C LEU A 99 -25.15 -14.02 23.86
N SER A 100 -25.97 -14.42 24.84
CA SER A 100 -25.67 -14.66 26.27
C SER A 100 -25.07 -13.51 27.13
N PRO A 101 -25.50 -13.36 28.40
CA PRO A 101 -25.10 -12.27 29.26
C PRO A 101 -23.71 -12.56 29.85
N VAL A 102 -22.65 -12.09 29.20
CA VAL A 102 -21.47 -11.71 29.97
C VAL A 102 -21.81 -10.34 30.56
N PRO A 103 -21.81 -10.17 31.90
CA PRO A 103 -22.05 -8.86 32.48
C PRO A 103 -20.95 -7.92 31.99
N LEU A 104 -21.30 -7.03 31.06
CA LEU A 104 -20.54 -5.84 30.75
C LEU A 104 -20.57 -5.02 32.04
N ILE A 105 -19.50 -5.08 32.84
CA ILE A 105 -19.21 -3.97 33.75
C ILE A 105 -18.92 -2.80 32.80
N PRO A 106 -19.81 -1.80 32.71
CA PRO A 106 -19.53 -0.64 31.90
C PRO A 106 -18.53 0.16 32.70
N THR A 107 -17.24 0.05 32.38
CA THR A 107 -16.29 1.05 32.85
C THR A 107 -16.69 2.34 32.14
N GLN A 108 -17.31 3.25 32.90
CA GLN A 108 -17.81 4.57 32.48
C GLN A 108 -16.77 5.40 31.69
N ASN A 109 -15.51 4.97 31.69
CA ASN A 109 -14.38 5.54 30.99
C ASN A 109 -14.40 5.35 29.46
N LEU A 110 -15.02 4.28 28.92
CA LEU A 110 -15.03 4.03 27.47
C LEU A 110 -15.99 4.97 26.72
N GLU A 111 -17.22 5.13 27.23
CA GLU A 111 -18.20 6.10 26.67
C GLU A 111 -17.70 7.55 26.81
N PHE A 112 -17.01 7.87 27.90
CA PHE A 112 -16.44 9.19 28.13
C PHE A 112 -15.28 9.52 27.17
N ALA A 113 -14.34 8.58 26.94
CA ALA A 113 -13.22 8.77 26.02
C ALA A 113 -13.68 8.92 24.56
N ILE A 114 -14.71 8.16 24.15
CA ILE A 114 -15.35 8.24 22.83
C ILE A 114 -15.98 9.63 22.59
N SER A 115 -16.52 10.26 23.64
CA SER A 115 -17.17 11.58 23.54
C SER A 115 -16.21 12.78 23.51
N THR A 116 -14.93 12.62 23.87
CA THR A 116 -14.02 13.75 24.14
C THR A 116 -12.77 13.81 23.25
N ASN A 117 -12.73 13.07 22.14
CA ASN A 117 -11.54 12.98 21.26
C ASN A 117 -10.25 12.56 22.01
N MET A 118 -10.38 11.92 23.17
CA MET A 118 -9.25 11.40 23.94
C MET A 118 -8.73 10.10 23.32
N THR A 119 -7.43 9.84 23.50
CA THR A 119 -6.83 8.49 23.38
C THR A 119 -7.76 7.50 24.07
N ILE A 120 -8.03 6.34 23.46
CA ILE A 120 -8.81 5.29 24.14
C ILE A 120 -7.94 4.77 25.29
N MET A 121 -8.11 5.40 26.47
CA MET A 121 -7.50 5.03 27.75
C MET A 121 -8.23 3.85 28.40
N ALA A 122 -9.31 3.37 27.78
CA ALA A 122 -10.06 2.21 28.21
C ALA A 122 -9.41 0.93 27.68
N GLU A 123 -9.59 -0.19 28.38
CA GLU A 123 -9.18 -1.53 27.92
C GLU A 123 -9.83 -1.83 26.57
N VAL A 124 -9.13 -1.52 25.49
CA VAL A 124 -9.49 -1.95 24.14
C VAL A 124 -9.32 -3.46 24.14
N PRO A 125 -10.38 -4.24 23.83
CA PRO A 125 -10.24 -5.69 23.77
C PRO A 125 -9.21 -6.06 22.71
N GLU A 126 -8.39 -7.08 22.98
CA GLU A 126 -7.32 -7.51 22.07
C GLU A 126 -7.84 -7.80 20.65
N THR A 127 -9.08 -8.28 20.56
CA THR A 127 -9.78 -8.55 19.29
C THR A 127 -10.06 -7.29 18.45
N ALA A 128 -9.92 -6.09 19.00
CA ALA A 128 -10.11 -4.81 18.32
C ALA A 128 -8.79 -4.02 18.15
N VAL A 129 -7.67 -4.61 18.56
CA VAL A 129 -6.33 -4.04 18.38
C VAL A 129 -5.73 -4.57 17.08
N TRP A 130 -5.27 -3.66 16.23
CA TRP A 130 -4.67 -3.97 14.93
C TRP A 130 -3.25 -3.39 14.88
N THR A 131 -2.34 -4.09 14.21
CA THR A 131 -1.01 -3.53 13.89
C THR A 131 -1.04 -3.00 12.47
N ILE A 132 -0.80 -1.71 12.30
CA ILE A 132 -0.71 -1.11 10.97
C ILE A 132 0.72 -1.25 10.42
N VAL A 133 0.85 -1.64 9.15
CA VAL A 133 2.14 -1.77 8.47
C VAL A 133 2.01 -1.21 7.07
N ALA A 134 2.94 -0.33 6.69
CA ALA A 134 3.05 0.13 5.32
C ALA A 134 3.56 -1.02 4.44
N THR A 135 2.88 -1.25 3.31
CA THR A 135 3.24 -2.33 2.39
C THR A 135 3.68 -1.76 1.04
N ILE A 136 4.62 -2.45 0.41
CA ILE A 136 5.11 -2.15 -0.94
C ILE A 136 4.93 -3.42 -1.78
N GLU A 137 4.48 -3.27 -3.01
CA GLU A 137 4.39 -4.35 -3.98
C GLU A 137 5.32 -4.06 -5.16
N ARG A 138 6.09 -5.08 -5.57
CA ARG A 138 6.84 -5.08 -6.83
C ARG A 138 6.24 -6.16 -7.73
N LYS A 139 5.81 -5.77 -8.93
CA LYS A 139 5.23 -6.69 -9.92
C LYS A 139 6.19 -6.85 -11.09
N TYR A 140 6.54 -8.09 -11.39
CA TYR A 140 7.36 -8.45 -12.54
C TYR A 140 6.49 -9.11 -13.61
N THR A 141 6.63 -8.66 -14.85
CA THR A 141 6.00 -9.28 -16.02
C THR A 141 7.10 -9.73 -16.96
N LEU A 142 7.31 -11.04 -17.03
CA LEU A 142 8.44 -11.64 -17.74
C LEU A 142 7.99 -12.68 -18.75
N TYR A 143 8.80 -12.84 -19.80
CA TYR A 143 8.74 -13.94 -20.75
C TYR A 143 10.10 -14.63 -20.81
N ILE A 144 10.07 -15.96 -20.67
CA ILE A 144 11.27 -16.81 -20.74
C ILE A 144 11.19 -17.57 -22.07
N PRO A 145 12.08 -17.28 -23.03
CA PRO A 145 12.19 -18.06 -24.26
C PRO A 145 12.47 -19.55 -23.96
N PRO A 146 11.93 -20.50 -24.73
CA PRO A 146 12.08 -21.94 -24.46
C PRO A 146 13.52 -22.46 -24.38
N ALA A 147 14.47 -21.79 -25.04
CA ALA A 147 15.88 -22.19 -25.09
C ALA A 147 16.75 -21.52 -24.00
N THR A 148 16.16 -20.67 -23.14
CA THR A 148 16.92 -19.94 -22.12
C THR A 148 17.36 -20.86 -20.97
N ILE A 149 18.67 -20.89 -20.72
CA ILE A 149 19.27 -21.55 -19.55
C ILE A 149 19.53 -20.48 -18.49
N ILE A 150 18.82 -20.56 -17.35
CA ILE A 150 18.96 -19.60 -16.25
C ILE A 150 20.21 -19.98 -15.44
N ALA A 151 21.31 -19.26 -15.66
CA ALA A 151 22.61 -19.56 -15.07
C ALA A 151 22.87 -18.87 -13.71
N GLU A 152 22.22 -17.74 -13.43
CA GLU A 152 22.49 -16.91 -12.23
C GLU A 152 21.24 -16.70 -11.36
N PRO A 153 21.39 -16.54 -10.03
CA PRO A 153 20.30 -16.11 -9.17
C PRO A 153 19.71 -14.78 -9.66
N LEU A 154 18.39 -14.66 -9.56
CA LEU A 154 17.60 -13.60 -10.18
C LEU A 154 17.81 -12.24 -9.48
N ASP A 155 18.90 -11.54 -9.76
CA ASP A 155 18.93 -10.09 -9.63
C ASP A 155 17.95 -9.53 -10.68
N MET A 156 16.71 -9.28 -10.25
CA MET A 156 15.65 -8.89 -11.15
C MET A 156 15.69 -7.39 -11.43
N PRO A 157 15.93 -6.98 -12.68
CA PRO A 157 15.86 -5.57 -13.05
C PRO A 157 14.45 -5.05 -12.80
N TYR A 158 14.36 -3.86 -12.23
CA TYR A 158 13.09 -3.22 -11.88
C TYR A 158 13.09 -1.77 -12.31
N VAL A 159 12.10 -1.39 -13.12
CA VAL A 159 11.91 0.00 -13.53
C VAL A 159 11.06 0.73 -12.49
N THR A 160 11.63 1.77 -11.89
CA THR A 160 10.92 2.65 -10.94
C THR A 160 10.19 3.77 -11.67
N ASP A 161 10.86 4.41 -12.64
CA ASP A 161 10.30 5.50 -13.42
C ASP A 161 10.99 5.66 -14.79
N ILE A 162 10.37 6.43 -15.68
CA ILE A 162 10.95 6.81 -16.98
C ILE A 162 10.76 8.30 -17.19
N THR A 163 11.87 9.02 -17.31
CA THR A 163 11.87 10.47 -17.55
C THR A 163 12.20 10.78 -18.99
N PHE A 164 11.45 11.70 -19.59
CA PHE A 164 11.59 12.09 -20.99
C PHE A 164 12.20 13.49 -21.08
N THR A 165 13.25 13.63 -21.87
CA THR A 165 13.91 14.90 -22.17
C THR A 165 14.02 15.06 -23.69
N ASP A 166 14.40 16.24 -24.17
CA ASP A 166 14.66 16.45 -25.59
C ASP A 166 15.81 15.55 -26.08
N GLY A 167 15.51 14.68 -27.05
CA GLY A 167 16.49 13.80 -27.72
C GLY A 167 16.76 12.45 -27.04
N TYR A 168 16.42 12.28 -25.77
CA TYR A 168 16.61 11.01 -25.04
C TYR A 168 15.54 10.77 -23.97
N PHE A 169 15.42 9.52 -23.54
CA PHE A 169 14.69 9.16 -22.33
C PHE A 169 15.61 8.40 -21.37
N THR A 170 15.32 8.48 -20.08
CA THR A 170 16.10 7.77 -19.04
C THR A 170 15.19 6.84 -18.28
N VAL A 171 15.56 5.56 -18.25
CA VAL A 171 14.95 4.52 -17.42
C VAL A 171 15.66 4.54 -16.07
N HIS A 172 14.90 4.68 -14.99
CA HIS A 172 15.39 4.64 -13.61
C HIS A 172 14.98 3.31 -12.98
N GLY A 173 15.84 2.75 -12.13
CA GLY A 173 15.56 1.44 -11.57
C GLY A 173 16.68 0.83 -10.74
N ASP A 174 16.47 -0.46 -10.44
CA ASP A 174 17.45 -1.32 -9.80
C ASP A 174 17.96 -2.37 -10.83
N TYR A 175 19.24 -2.73 -10.75
CA TYR A 175 19.89 -3.77 -11.57
C TYR A 175 19.79 -3.56 -13.09
N LEU A 176 19.78 -2.29 -13.56
CA LEU A 176 19.64 -2.00 -14.99
C LEU A 176 20.92 -2.22 -15.79
N GLU A 177 22.07 -2.36 -15.13
CA GLU A 177 23.36 -2.69 -15.77
C GLU A 177 23.37 -4.08 -16.42
N LYS A 178 22.42 -4.95 -16.08
CA LYS A 178 22.30 -6.33 -16.59
C LYS A 178 21.33 -6.48 -17.76
N VAL A 179 20.76 -5.38 -18.25
CA VAL A 179 19.77 -5.41 -19.34
C VAL A 179 20.17 -4.55 -20.52
N SER A 180 19.68 -4.95 -21.68
CA SER A 180 19.61 -4.12 -22.88
C SER A 180 18.20 -3.56 -23.01
N VAL A 181 18.07 -2.33 -23.54
CA VAL A 181 16.77 -1.66 -23.72
C VAL A 181 16.30 -1.81 -25.16
N TRP A 182 15.05 -2.22 -25.32
CA TRP A 182 14.44 -2.51 -26.62
C TRP A 182 13.13 -1.75 -26.79
N LEU A 183 12.87 -1.27 -28.00
CA LEU A 183 11.60 -0.69 -28.39
C LEU A 183 10.93 -1.57 -29.45
N GLY A 184 9.94 -2.36 -29.03
CA GLY A 184 9.39 -3.43 -29.84
C GLY A 184 10.43 -4.51 -30.09
N ASP A 185 10.84 -4.65 -31.34
CA ASP A 185 11.82 -5.59 -31.88
C ASP A 185 13.18 -4.94 -32.18
N GLU A 186 13.37 -3.67 -31.83
CA GLU A 186 14.58 -2.91 -32.09
C GLU A 186 15.38 -2.68 -30.80
N ALA A 187 16.63 -3.14 -30.76
CA ALA A 187 17.56 -2.82 -29.68
C ALA A 187 18.00 -1.35 -29.78
N LEU A 188 17.91 -0.62 -28.67
CA LEU A 188 18.31 0.79 -28.64
C LEU A 188 19.78 0.93 -28.26
N GLN A 189 20.39 2.04 -28.71
CA GLN A 189 21.65 2.50 -28.15
C GLN A 189 21.39 3.17 -26.80
N TYR A 190 22.20 2.81 -25.80
CA TYR A 190 22.06 3.31 -24.46
C TYR A 190 23.39 3.51 -23.75
N GLU A 191 23.37 4.37 -22.73
CA GLU A 191 24.45 4.57 -21.78
C GLU A 191 23.95 4.24 -20.36
N THR A 192 24.72 3.44 -19.64
CA THR A 192 24.44 3.14 -18.23
C THR A 192 25.06 4.21 -17.36
N LEU A 193 24.24 4.84 -16.53
CA LEU A 193 24.61 5.91 -15.61
C LEU A 193 24.45 5.44 -14.16
N ASP A 194 25.03 6.22 -13.23
CA ASP A 194 24.85 6.05 -11.78
C ASP A 194 24.99 4.60 -11.30
N PHE A 195 26.09 3.97 -11.73
CA PHE A 195 26.48 2.60 -11.38
C PHE A 195 25.40 1.54 -11.68
N GLY A 196 24.59 1.73 -12.71
CA GLY A 196 23.57 0.74 -13.10
C GLY A 196 22.16 1.04 -12.61
N SER A 197 21.96 2.11 -11.85
CA SER A 197 20.61 2.53 -11.42
C SER A 197 19.84 3.31 -12.50
N ARG A 198 20.52 3.77 -13.56
CA ARG A 198 19.93 4.53 -14.65
C ARG A 198 20.45 4.09 -16.01
N VAL A 199 19.57 4.05 -17.00
CA VAL A 199 19.93 3.78 -18.39
C VAL A 199 19.31 4.85 -19.29
N GLN A 200 20.16 5.61 -19.97
CA GLN A 200 19.75 6.67 -20.89
C GLN A 200 19.75 6.14 -22.33
N CYS A 201 18.64 6.31 -23.04
CA CYS A 201 18.44 5.80 -24.39
C CYS A 201 18.12 6.95 -25.35
N VAL A 202 18.65 6.88 -26.57
CA VAL A 202 18.29 7.82 -27.66
C VAL A 202 16.94 7.40 -28.25
N TYR A 203 16.08 8.37 -28.59
CA TYR A 203 14.84 8.04 -29.29
C TYR A 203 15.14 7.45 -30.68
N PRO A 204 14.52 6.32 -31.03
CA PRO A 204 14.56 5.87 -32.42
C PRO A 204 13.74 6.83 -33.29
N PRO A 205 14.08 6.96 -34.59
CA PRO A 205 13.43 7.91 -35.51
C PRO A 205 11.96 7.58 -35.86
N SER A 206 11.37 6.55 -35.23
CA SER A 206 10.02 6.09 -35.51
C SER A 206 8.97 6.89 -34.73
N THR A 207 7.83 7.15 -35.35
CA THR A 207 6.66 7.81 -34.73
C THR A 207 5.59 6.83 -34.25
N ILE A 208 5.81 5.52 -34.40
CA ILE A 208 4.85 4.48 -34.02
C ILE A 208 5.09 4.04 -32.59
N ALA A 209 4.04 4.13 -31.76
CA ALA A 209 4.07 3.72 -30.36
C ALA A 209 4.30 2.20 -30.18
N ARG A 210 5.50 1.84 -29.75
CA ARG A 210 6.00 0.47 -29.56
C ARG A 210 6.23 0.18 -28.06
N PRO A 211 6.13 -1.10 -27.62
CA PRO A 211 6.35 -1.44 -26.23
C PRO A 211 7.83 -1.28 -25.86
N LEU A 212 8.10 -0.64 -24.72
CA LEU A 212 9.45 -0.58 -24.16
C LEU A 212 9.71 -1.84 -23.34
N LEU A 213 10.76 -2.56 -23.70
CA LEU A 213 11.14 -3.84 -23.12
C LEU A 213 12.56 -3.76 -22.57
N LEU A 214 12.83 -4.53 -21.52
CA LEU A 214 14.18 -4.80 -21.05
C LEU A 214 14.50 -6.25 -21.36
N VAL A 215 15.67 -6.51 -21.95
CA VAL A 215 16.12 -7.86 -22.28
C VAL A 215 17.40 -8.14 -21.53
N ARG A 216 17.35 -9.13 -20.64
CA ARG A 216 18.49 -9.57 -19.86
C ARG A 216 19.47 -10.35 -20.74
N SER A 217 20.75 -10.40 -20.34
CA SER A 217 21.82 -11.09 -21.09
C SER A 217 21.54 -12.56 -21.39
N ASP A 218 20.71 -13.24 -20.59
CA ASP A 218 20.29 -14.63 -20.79
C ASP A 218 19.02 -14.79 -21.65
N GLY A 219 18.51 -13.68 -22.19
CA GLY A 219 17.36 -13.66 -23.11
C GLY A 219 16.00 -13.54 -22.44
N ILE A 220 15.92 -13.42 -21.11
CA ILE A 220 14.64 -13.13 -20.44
C ILE A 220 14.17 -11.73 -20.82
N LEU A 221 12.93 -11.63 -21.29
CA LEU A 221 12.28 -10.36 -21.61
C LEU A 221 11.45 -9.89 -20.41
N LEU A 222 11.61 -8.62 -20.04
CA LEU A 222 10.82 -7.94 -19.03
C LEU A 222 10.01 -6.81 -19.68
N GLN A 223 8.71 -6.81 -19.42
CA GLN A 223 7.81 -5.75 -19.88
C GLN A 223 7.79 -4.61 -18.86
N THR A 224 8.06 -3.40 -19.33
CA THR A 224 7.99 -2.17 -18.50
C THR A 224 6.56 -1.65 -18.32
N GLY A 225 5.62 -2.14 -19.13
CA GLY A 225 4.25 -1.61 -19.21
C GLY A 225 4.13 -0.25 -19.91
N ARG A 226 5.25 0.32 -20.40
CA ARG A 226 5.29 1.59 -21.13
C ARG A 226 5.37 1.36 -22.64
N ARG A 227 4.85 2.32 -23.41
CA ARG A 227 4.96 2.38 -24.86
C ARG A 227 5.46 3.76 -25.26
N LEU A 228 6.39 3.81 -26.22
CA LEU A 228 6.98 5.03 -26.78
C LEU A 228 6.72 5.08 -28.28
#